data_AF-A0A7J4V7H9-F1
#
_entry.id   AF-A0A7J4V7H9-F1
#
_cell.length_a   1.000
_cell.length_b   1.000
_cell.length_c   1.000
_cell.angle_alpha   90.00
_cell.angle_beta   90.00
_cell.angle_gamma   90.00
#
_symmetry.space_group_name_H-M   'P 1'
#
loop_
_entity.id
_entity.type
_entity.pdbx_description
1 polymer ?
#
loop_
_entity_poly.entity_id
_entity_poly.type
_entity_poly.pdbx_seq_one_letter_code
_entity_poly.pdbx_strand_id
1 'polypeptide(L)'
;MNQLPDIESGRPAKEVTSQLGKFEWFEKGYMPHQTTNKTTITASGTPATLVLTSGNCTDITIFSTGDIVLIEETDQMAFVSAKNTTQVVLTHIDGVSNLVLLQTEGGYLKIIGSRVTEYDGVRGGSRSGEVVLENYLTIFSDSIASTGRYQAGKNWTDGVDHPALVAQKIEEMKLQAERYFLFAPVKGYATSGNYRTSWGHGFLGRISSNVNSYSPTLDEDTFDAHLQEVFAQGGSRKLHMCGSGQLTELNKFLKARYELNPSPVTNIYGVNLKEYVTPFGIVDIVWNPVMDGKFTNYGFT
;
A
#
# COMPACT_ATOMS: atom_id res chain seq x y z
N MET A 1 18.25 -23.91 26.79
CA MET A 1 17.41 -24.22 25.60
C MET A 1 17.30 -22.92 24.84
N ASN A 2 18.10 -22.80 23.78
CA ASN A 2 18.50 -21.55 23.16
C ASN A 2 17.37 -20.95 22.33
N GLN A 3 17.20 -19.63 22.46
CA GLN A 3 16.31 -18.81 21.65
C GLN A 3 16.78 -18.83 20.19
N LEU A 4 15.83 -19.05 19.27
CA LEU A 4 16.05 -18.99 17.83
C LEU A 4 16.26 -17.52 17.42
N PRO A 5 17.29 -17.20 16.61
CA PRO A 5 17.53 -15.84 16.15
C PRO A 5 16.61 -15.49 14.97
N ASP A 6 16.14 -14.24 14.94
CA ASP A 6 15.55 -13.62 13.74
C ASP A 6 16.58 -13.65 12.61
N ILE A 7 16.30 -14.40 11.54
CA ILE A 7 17.10 -14.43 10.33
C ILE A 7 16.36 -13.60 9.28
N GLU A 8 16.53 -12.29 9.34
CA GLU A 8 16.38 -11.46 8.15
C GLU A 8 17.43 -11.91 7.13
N SER A 9 17.03 -12.14 5.88
CA SER A 9 17.93 -12.51 4.80
C SER A 9 18.89 -11.35 4.50
N GLY A 10 20.02 -11.30 5.22
CA GLY A 10 21.05 -10.27 5.12
C GLY A 10 21.90 -10.32 3.85
N ARG A 11 21.30 -10.50 2.67
CA ARG A 11 22.01 -10.25 1.41
C ARG A 11 21.90 -8.77 1.07
N PRO A 12 23.01 -8.01 1.10
CA PRO A 12 22.99 -6.63 0.64
C PRO A 12 22.65 -6.62 -0.85
N ALA A 13 21.63 -5.87 -1.23
CA ALA A 13 21.27 -5.63 -2.63
C ALA A 13 22.48 -5.08 -3.38
N LYS A 14 22.77 -5.63 -4.56
CA LYS A 14 23.87 -5.18 -5.41
C LYS A 14 23.52 -3.81 -6.02
N GLU A 15 24.44 -2.86 -5.95
CA GLU A 15 24.26 -1.54 -6.56
C GLU A 15 24.08 -1.68 -8.08
N VAL A 16 22.93 -1.25 -8.60
CA VAL A 16 22.71 -1.09 -10.04
C VAL A 16 22.85 0.39 -10.37
N THR A 17 23.97 0.77 -10.97
CA THR A 17 24.20 2.13 -11.44
C THR A 17 23.46 2.34 -12.77
N SER A 18 22.24 2.87 -12.69
CA SER A 18 21.50 3.26 -13.89
C SER A 18 22.01 4.58 -14.46
N GLN A 19 22.35 4.58 -15.75
CA GLN A 19 22.81 5.76 -16.50
C GLN A 19 21.73 6.82 -16.76
N LEU A 20 20.51 6.64 -16.23
CA LEU A 20 19.31 7.39 -16.62
C LEU A 20 18.65 8.16 -15.47
N GLY A 21 19.34 8.36 -14.34
CA GLY A 21 18.73 8.95 -13.14
C GLY A 21 17.57 8.11 -12.60
N LYS A 22 17.59 6.80 -12.89
CA LYS A 22 16.61 5.82 -12.42
C LYS A 22 17.17 5.18 -11.15
N PHE A 23 16.37 5.23 -10.10
CA PHE A 23 16.62 4.47 -8.89
C PHE A 23 15.80 3.18 -8.95
N GLU A 24 16.46 2.04 -8.83
CA GLU A 24 15.79 0.74 -8.82
C GLU A 24 16.24 -0.08 -7.61
N TRP A 25 15.30 -0.81 -7.03
CA TRP A 25 15.53 -1.69 -5.91
C TRP A 25 14.75 -2.99 -6.12
N PHE A 26 15.24 -4.05 -5.49
CA PHE A 26 14.65 -5.38 -5.59
C PHE A 26 13.95 -5.70 -4.28
N GLU A 27 12.67 -6.05 -4.37
CA GLU A 27 11.92 -6.57 -3.25
C GLU A 27 11.68 -8.06 -3.44
N LYS A 28 11.83 -8.82 -2.36
CA LYS A 28 11.53 -10.25 -2.34
C LYS A 28 10.52 -10.53 -1.23
N GLY A 29 9.32 -10.90 -1.64
CA GLY A 29 8.28 -11.38 -0.73
C GLY A 29 8.41 -12.86 -0.41
N TYR A 30 7.76 -13.25 0.69
CA TYR A 30 7.37 -14.63 0.92
C TYR A 30 6.39 -15.09 -0.16
N MET A 31 6.31 -16.40 -0.38
CA MET A 31 5.27 -16.91 -1.27
C MET A 31 3.89 -16.66 -0.67
N PRO A 32 2.95 -16.10 -1.45
CA PRO A 32 1.56 -16.03 -1.04
C PRO A 32 1.02 -17.46 -0.85
N HIS A 33 0.24 -17.65 0.20
CA HIS A 33 -0.41 -18.92 0.54
C HIS A 33 -1.92 -18.90 0.28
N GLN A 34 -2.48 -17.76 -0.12
CA GLN A 34 -3.91 -17.59 -0.34
C GLN A 34 -4.19 -16.69 -1.54
N THR A 35 -5.35 -16.91 -2.16
CA THR A 35 -5.89 -16.10 -3.25
C THR A 35 -7.41 -16.00 -3.10
N THR A 36 -8.02 -15.07 -3.81
CA THR A 36 -9.48 -14.88 -3.82
C THR A 36 -10.07 -15.15 -5.20
N ASN A 37 -11.33 -15.56 -5.25
CA ASN A 37 -12.09 -15.59 -6.51
C ASN A 37 -12.64 -14.18 -6.84
N LYS A 38 -12.65 -13.87 -8.14
CA LYS A 38 -13.19 -12.60 -8.70
C LYS A 38 -14.63 -12.72 -9.17
N THR A 39 -15.13 -13.95 -9.29
CA THR A 39 -16.46 -14.24 -9.82
C THR A 39 -16.87 -15.64 -9.41
N THR A 40 -18.11 -15.99 -9.71
CA THR A 40 -18.67 -17.34 -9.53
C THR A 40 -17.86 -18.36 -10.34
N ILE A 41 -17.44 -19.46 -9.71
CA ILE A 41 -16.70 -20.54 -10.36
C ILE A 41 -17.56 -21.80 -10.37
N THR A 42 -18.05 -22.16 -11.55
CA THR A 42 -18.89 -23.34 -11.73
C THR A 42 -18.06 -24.63 -11.61
N ALA A 43 -18.51 -25.56 -10.77
CA ALA A 43 -17.97 -26.91 -10.74
C ALA A 43 -18.50 -27.72 -11.94
N SER A 44 -17.63 -28.40 -12.67
CA SER A 44 -18.01 -29.14 -13.89
C SER A 44 -17.25 -30.46 -14.05
N GLY A 45 -17.83 -31.40 -14.79
CA GLY A 45 -17.27 -32.73 -15.04
C GLY A 45 -17.80 -33.83 -14.12
N THR A 46 -17.19 -35.01 -14.19
CA THR A 46 -17.47 -36.17 -13.33
C THR A 46 -16.16 -36.87 -12.96
N PRO A 47 -15.63 -36.70 -11.74
CA PRO A 47 -16.17 -35.86 -10.65
C PRO A 47 -16.10 -34.37 -10.96
N ALA A 48 -16.96 -33.57 -10.33
CA ALA A 48 -17.03 -32.13 -10.56
C ALA A 48 -15.76 -31.44 -10.02
N THR A 49 -15.08 -30.70 -10.89
CA THR A 49 -13.84 -29.97 -10.60
C THR A 49 -14.04 -28.47 -10.77
N LEU A 50 -13.21 -27.69 -10.08
CA LEU A 50 -13.17 -26.23 -10.22
C LEU A 50 -11.96 -25.85 -11.06
N VAL A 51 -12.18 -25.08 -12.12
CA VAL A 51 -11.11 -24.58 -12.99
C VAL A 51 -10.86 -23.11 -12.67
N LEU A 52 -9.69 -22.85 -12.10
CA LEU A 52 -9.22 -21.49 -11.81
C LEU A 52 -8.43 -20.96 -13.01
N THR A 53 -8.63 -19.70 -13.35
CA THR A 53 -8.00 -18.95 -14.44
C THR A 53 -7.70 -17.54 -13.96
N SER A 54 -6.86 -16.79 -14.67
CA SER A 54 -6.61 -15.37 -14.34
C SER A 54 -7.85 -14.47 -14.45
N GLY A 55 -8.90 -14.94 -15.13
CA GLY A 55 -10.19 -14.24 -15.26
C GLY A 55 -11.12 -14.43 -14.06
N ASN A 56 -11.07 -15.57 -13.38
CA ASN A 56 -11.96 -15.87 -12.24
C ASN A 56 -11.25 -15.92 -10.87
N CYS A 57 -9.92 -15.86 -10.84
CA CYS A 57 -9.12 -15.75 -9.62
C CYS A 57 -8.15 -14.57 -9.68
N THR A 58 -7.77 -14.07 -8.51
CA THR A 58 -6.82 -12.95 -8.38
C THR A 58 -5.42 -13.35 -8.83
N ASP A 59 -4.91 -14.46 -8.30
CA ASP A 59 -3.62 -15.03 -8.69
C ASP A 59 -3.70 -16.56 -8.68
N ILE A 60 -3.32 -17.18 -9.82
CA ILE A 60 -3.24 -18.64 -10.00
C ILE A 60 -1.79 -19.16 -9.94
N THR A 61 -0.81 -18.25 -9.96
CA THR A 61 0.62 -18.61 -10.01
C THR A 61 1.09 -19.24 -8.71
N ILE A 62 0.38 -18.95 -7.62
CA ILE A 62 0.64 -19.42 -6.25
C ILE A 62 0.57 -20.94 -6.12
N PHE A 63 -0.30 -21.58 -6.91
CA PHE A 63 -0.55 -23.01 -6.80
C PHE A 63 0.53 -23.83 -7.48
N SER A 64 0.84 -25.00 -6.94
CA SER A 64 1.67 -26.02 -7.55
C SER A 64 0.91 -27.35 -7.58
N THR A 65 1.18 -28.19 -8.58
CA THR A 65 0.50 -29.50 -8.69
C THR A 65 0.71 -30.32 -7.41
N GLY A 66 -0.38 -30.84 -6.85
CA GLY A 66 -0.38 -31.55 -5.57
C GLY A 66 -0.50 -30.67 -4.32
N ASP A 67 -0.71 -29.35 -4.43
CA ASP A 67 -1.05 -28.53 -3.26
C ASP A 67 -2.46 -28.85 -2.78
N ILE A 68 -2.65 -28.91 -1.46
CA ILE A 68 -3.95 -29.03 -0.80
C ILE A 68 -4.48 -27.62 -0.56
N VAL A 69 -5.69 -27.38 -1.04
CA VAL A 69 -6.38 -26.09 -0.99
C VAL A 69 -7.65 -26.24 -0.18
N LEU A 70 -7.81 -25.41 0.86
CA LEU A 70 -9.08 -25.22 1.55
C LEU A 70 -9.88 -24.15 0.83
N ILE A 71 -11.13 -24.47 0.50
CA ILE A 71 -12.11 -23.54 -0.05
C ILE A 71 -12.97 -23.06 1.12
N GLU A 72 -12.77 -21.82 1.56
CA GLU A 72 -13.44 -21.32 2.78
C GLU A 72 -14.96 -21.14 2.61
N GLU A 73 -15.42 -20.89 1.37
CA GLU A 73 -16.85 -20.72 1.12
C GLU A 73 -17.65 -22.01 1.32
N THR A 74 -17.05 -23.16 1.01
CA THR A 74 -17.74 -24.46 1.00
C THR A 74 -17.24 -25.42 2.08
N ASP A 75 -16.23 -25.01 2.86
CA ASP A 75 -15.50 -25.85 3.82
C ASP A 75 -14.97 -27.16 3.21
N GLN A 76 -14.71 -27.18 1.89
CA GLN A 76 -14.20 -28.34 1.19
C GLN A 76 -12.69 -28.27 1.01
N MET A 77 -12.03 -29.41 1.19
CA MET A 77 -10.64 -29.59 0.80
C MET A 77 -10.56 -30.10 -0.64
N ALA A 78 -9.77 -29.40 -1.43
CA ALA A 78 -9.39 -29.79 -2.78
C ALA A 78 -7.87 -30.00 -2.85
N PHE A 79 -7.40 -30.66 -3.90
CA PHE A 79 -6.01 -30.63 -4.30
C PHE A 79 -5.88 -30.17 -5.75
N VAL A 80 -4.72 -29.60 -6.07
CA VAL A 80 -4.40 -29.20 -7.43
C VAL A 80 -4.05 -30.43 -8.25
N SER A 81 -4.97 -30.89 -9.10
CA SER A 81 -4.78 -32.08 -9.93
C SER A 81 -3.99 -31.78 -11.20
N ALA A 82 -4.15 -30.58 -11.76
CA ALA A 82 -3.40 -30.12 -12.92
C ALA A 82 -3.14 -28.61 -12.86
N LYS A 83 -1.98 -28.18 -13.38
CA LYS A 83 -1.62 -26.78 -13.57
C LYS A 83 -0.98 -26.58 -14.93
N ASN A 84 -1.33 -25.50 -15.61
CA ASN A 84 -0.57 -24.95 -16.71
C ASN A 84 -0.45 -23.42 -16.55
N THR A 85 0.05 -22.72 -17.56
CA THR A 85 0.29 -21.26 -17.51
C THR A 85 -0.99 -20.43 -17.40
N THR A 86 -2.13 -20.95 -17.84
CA THR A 86 -3.41 -20.21 -17.94
C THR A 86 -4.49 -20.71 -16.99
N GLN A 87 -4.39 -21.94 -16.50
CA GLN A 87 -5.39 -22.57 -15.64
C GLN A 87 -4.79 -23.50 -14.58
N VAL A 88 -5.52 -23.62 -13.48
CA VAL A 88 -5.29 -24.56 -12.37
C VAL A 88 -6.58 -25.32 -12.13
N VAL A 89 -6.52 -26.64 -12.06
CA VAL A 89 -7.69 -27.51 -11.82
C VAL A 89 -7.65 -28.02 -10.40
N LEU A 90 -8.70 -27.71 -9.64
CA LEU A 90 -8.93 -28.24 -8.31
C LEU A 90 -9.88 -29.44 -8.39
N THR A 91 -9.52 -30.49 -7.67
CA THR A 91 -10.33 -31.71 -7.53
C THR A 91 -10.50 -32.00 -6.05
N HIS A 92 -11.63 -32.56 -5.64
CA HIS A 92 -11.87 -32.90 -4.23
C HIS A 92 -10.75 -33.80 -3.68
N ILE A 93 -10.44 -33.71 -2.38
CA ILE A 93 -9.26 -34.36 -1.77
C ILE A 93 -9.18 -35.88 -1.97
N ASP A 94 -10.33 -36.54 -2.06
CA ASP A 94 -10.47 -37.98 -2.28
C ASP A 94 -10.36 -38.39 -3.77
N GLY A 95 -10.40 -37.43 -4.69
CA GLY A 95 -10.37 -37.65 -6.14
C GLY A 95 -11.66 -38.22 -6.74
N VAL A 96 -12.74 -38.37 -5.96
CA VAL A 96 -13.98 -39.04 -6.38
C VAL A 96 -15.22 -38.20 -6.09
N SER A 97 -15.22 -37.43 -5.00
CA SER A 97 -16.36 -36.58 -4.66
C SER A 97 -16.40 -35.32 -5.53
N ASN A 98 -17.60 -34.76 -5.67
CA ASN A 98 -17.83 -33.53 -6.41
C ASN A 98 -17.46 -32.30 -5.56
N LEU A 99 -16.71 -31.36 -6.14
CA LEU A 99 -16.60 -30.01 -5.58
C LEU A 99 -17.89 -29.23 -5.80
N VAL A 100 -18.25 -28.40 -4.82
CA VAL A 100 -19.34 -27.44 -4.92
C VAL A 100 -18.84 -26.20 -5.64
N LEU A 101 -19.72 -25.54 -6.38
CA LEU A 101 -19.41 -24.29 -7.08
C LEU A 101 -19.19 -23.14 -6.07
N LEU A 102 -18.29 -22.20 -6.38
CA LEU A 102 -18.14 -20.96 -5.59
C LEU A 102 -19.12 -19.92 -6.10
N GLN A 103 -19.97 -19.37 -5.24
CA GLN A 103 -21.01 -18.39 -5.61
C GLN A 103 -20.57 -16.96 -5.34
N THR A 104 -19.88 -16.75 -4.22
CA THR A 104 -19.59 -15.44 -3.65
C THR A 104 -18.26 -14.92 -4.15
N GLU A 105 -18.23 -13.71 -4.72
CA GLU A 105 -16.97 -13.03 -5.04
C GLU A 105 -16.19 -12.72 -3.76
N GLY A 106 -14.86 -12.91 -3.79
CA GLY A 106 -13.98 -12.63 -2.65
C GLY A 106 -13.78 -13.78 -1.66
N GLY A 107 -14.34 -14.96 -1.92
CA GLY A 107 -14.05 -16.19 -1.18
C GLY A 107 -12.57 -16.58 -1.24
N TYR A 108 -12.02 -16.97 -0.09
CA TYR A 108 -10.61 -17.33 0.04
C TYR A 108 -10.35 -18.80 -0.34
N LEU A 109 -9.25 -18.98 -1.07
CA LEU A 109 -8.66 -20.26 -1.43
C LEU A 109 -7.28 -20.33 -0.77
N LYS A 110 -7.12 -21.18 0.25
CA LYS A 110 -5.91 -21.24 1.09
C LYS A 110 -5.13 -22.53 0.85
N ILE A 111 -3.84 -22.42 0.58
CA ILE A 111 -2.94 -23.57 0.52
C ILE A 111 -2.62 -24.00 1.96
N ILE A 112 -3.08 -25.18 2.35
CA ILE A 112 -2.95 -25.72 3.72
C ILE A 112 -1.94 -26.84 3.84
N GLY A 113 -1.43 -27.36 2.73
CA GLY A 113 -0.44 -28.43 2.75
C GLY A 113 -0.12 -28.99 1.38
N SER A 114 0.61 -30.10 1.38
CA SER A 114 0.98 -30.84 0.18
C SER A 114 0.39 -32.25 0.23
N ARG A 115 -0.17 -32.68 -0.89
CA ARG A 115 -0.62 -34.05 -1.12
C ARG A 115 0.51 -34.78 -1.84
N VAL A 116 1.14 -35.72 -1.14
CA VAL A 116 2.16 -36.62 -1.69
C VAL A 116 1.68 -38.05 -1.56
N THR A 117 1.84 -38.84 -2.60
CA THR A 117 1.61 -40.28 -2.50
C THR A 117 2.85 -40.97 -1.93
N GLU A 118 2.66 -42.14 -1.34
CA GLU A 118 3.79 -42.96 -0.88
C GLU A 118 4.69 -43.31 -2.07
N TYR A 119 6.01 -43.19 -1.89
CA TYR A 119 7.03 -43.37 -2.95
C TYR A 119 7.02 -42.35 -4.10
N ASP A 120 6.36 -41.20 -3.95
CA ASP A 120 6.37 -40.15 -4.96
C ASP A 120 7.74 -39.47 -5.09
N GLY A 121 8.00 -38.91 -6.27
CA GLY A 121 9.22 -38.15 -6.55
C GLY A 121 9.26 -36.81 -5.82
N VAL A 122 10.42 -36.14 -5.89
CA VAL A 122 10.55 -34.76 -5.39
C VAL A 122 9.64 -33.85 -6.21
N ARG A 123 8.80 -33.07 -5.52
CA ARG A 123 7.88 -32.12 -6.16
C ARG A 123 8.64 -31.05 -6.95
N GLY A 124 8.02 -30.55 -8.01
CA GLY A 124 8.53 -29.41 -8.76
C GLY A 124 8.76 -28.21 -7.83
N GLY A 125 10.00 -27.71 -7.77
CA GLY A 125 10.36 -26.59 -6.92
C GLY A 125 9.78 -25.28 -7.45
N SER A 126 9.05 -24.55 -6.62
CA SER A 126 8.63 -23.18 -6.87
C SER A 126 9.51 -22.23 -6.03
N ARG A 127 9.79 -21.03 -6.53
CA ARG A 127 10.57 -20.01 -5.80
C ARG A 127 9.91 -18.63 -5.94
N SER A 128 9.92 -17.84 -4.87
CA SER A 128 9.59 -16.41 -5.02
C SER A 128 10.74 -15.72 -5.76
N GLY A 129 10.38 -15.06 -6.87
CA GLY A 129 11.32 -14.23 -7.63
C GLY A 129 11.50 -12.87 -6.96
N GLU A 130 12.61 -12.21 -7.26
CA GLU A 130 12.82 -10.81 -6.90
C GLU A 130 12.05 -9.93 -7.89
N VAL A 131 11.30 -8.96 -7.38
CA VAL A 131 10.55 -7.98 -8.19
C VAL A 131 11.33 -6.68 -8.23
N VAL A 132 11.56 -6.15 -9.44
CA VAL A 132 12.19 -4.85 -9.64
C VAL A 132 11.15 -3.76 -9.43
N LEU A 133 11.41 -2.87 -8.49
CA LEU A 133 10.71 -1.61 -8.35
C LEU A 133 11.64 -0.47 -8.74
N GLU A 134 11.07 0.59 -9.31
CA GLU A 134 11.85 1.68 -9.87
C GLU A 134 11.13 3.02 -9.71
N ASN A 135 11.91 4.09 -9.55
CA ASN A 135 11.47 5.48 -9.61
C ASN A 135 12.55 6.34 -10.31
N TYR A 136 12.17 7.53 -10.78
CA TYR A 136 13.11 8.46 -11.41
C TYR A 136 13.44 9.63 -10.48
N LEU A 137 14.66 10.12 -10.56
CA LEU A 137 15.08 11.35 -9.91
C LEU A 137 14.49 12.56 -10.63
N THR A 138 14.07 13.55 -9.85
CA THR A 138 13.54 14.82 -10.35
C THR A 138 14.41 15.95 -9.82
N ILE A 139 14.75 16.89 -10.69
CA ILE A 139 15.59 18.03 -10.34
C ILE A 139 14.68 19.23 -10.12
N PHE A 140 14.76 19.83 -8.93
CA PHE A 140 14.11 21.11 -8.62
C PHE A 140 15.13 22.22 -8.75
N SER A 141 14.83 23.24 -9.56
CA SER A 141 15.65 24.43 -9.69
C SER A 141 14.76 25.66 -9.72
N ASP A 142 15.16 26.66 -8.94
CA ASP A 142 14.54 27.98 -8.90
C ASP A 142 15.61 29.05 -9.11
N SER A 143 15.20 30.22 -9.60
CA SER A 143 16.11 31.34 -9.88
C SER A 143 15.78 32.55 -9.03
N ILE A 144 16.83 33.27 -8.63
CA ILE A 144 16.74 34.51 -7.86
C ILE A 144 17.53 35.56 -8.60
N ALA A 145 16.90 36.69 -8.87
CA ALA A 145 17.54 37.84 -9.48
C ALA A 145 17.41 39.04 -8.54
N SER A 146 18.53 39.68 -8.23
CA SER A 146 18.56 40.98 -7.56
C SER A 146 19.54 41.88 -8.29
N THR A 147 19.20 43.16 -8.45
CA THR A 147 20.09 44.11 -9.13
C THR A 147 21.11 44.70 -8.17
N GLY A 148 22.31 45.03 -8.67
CA GLY A 148 23.35 45.64 -7.83
C GLY A 148 22.97 47.02 -7.27
N ARG A 149 22.07 47.76 -7.94
CA ARG A 149 21.53 49.03 -7.42
C ARG A 149 20.56 48.81 -6.26
N TYR A 150 19.77 47.74 -6.31
CA TYR A 150 18.85 47.37 -5.25
C TYR A 150 19.59 46.87 -4.01
N GLN A 151 20.67 46.09 -4.18
CA GLN A 151 21.53 45.65 -3.07
C GLN A 151 22.34 46.80 -2.45
N ALA A 152 22.71 47.82 -3.22
CA ALA A 152 23.47 48.97 -2.74
C ALA A 152 22.59 50.08 -2.13
N GLY A 153 21.27 50.02 -2.32
CA GLY A 153 20.33 50.99 -1.77
C GLY A 153 20.10 50.73 -0.28
N LYS A 154 20.32 51.75 0.57
CA LYS A 154 19.82 51.72 1.95
C LYS A 154 18.30 51.86 1.92
N ASN A 155 17.61 50.73 1.87
CA ASN A 155 16.16 50.69 2.00
C ASN A 155 15.79 50.86 3.50
N TRP A 156 14.86 51.76 3.79
CA TRP A 156 14.38 52.06 5.15
C TRP A 156 13.13 51.26 5.56
N THR A 157 12.58 50.50 4.62
CA THR A 157 11.72 49.34 4.87
C THR A 157 12.62 48.12 5.05
N ASP A 158 12.22 47.16 5.90
CA ASP A 158 12.97 45.96 6.29
C ASP A 158 13.44 45.18 5.06
N GLY A 159 14.55 45.64 4.49
CA GLY A 159 14.94 45.42 3.11
C GLY A 159 15.25 43.95 2.94
N VAL A 160 14.59 43.28 2.01
CA VAL A 160 14.85 41.87 1.75
C VAL A 160 16.20 41.77 1.07
N ASP A 161 17.25 41.62 1.87
CA ASP A 161 18.61 41.42 1.39
C ASP A 161 18.65 40.18 0.49
N HIS A 162 19.59 40.13 -0.44
CA HIS A 162 19.74 38.97 -1.34
C HIS A 162 19.85 37.62 -0.58
N PRO A 163 20.59 37.52 0.54
CA PRO A 163 20.58 36.31 1.37
C PRO A 163 19.20 35.97 1.97
N ALA A 164 18.37 36.95 2.32
CA ALA A 164 17.02 36.72 2.81
C ALA A 164 16.11 36.17 1.71
N LEU A 165 16.24 36.67 0.48
CA LEU A 165 15.54 36.11 -0.69
C LEU A 165 15.98 34.67 -0.99
N VAL A 166 17.28 34.37 -0.85
CA VAL A 166 17.82 33.01 -0.98
C VAL A 166 17.23 32.09 0.09
N ALA A 167 17.19 32.54 1.35
CA ALA A 167 16.60 31.78 2.44
C ALA A 167 15.11 31.48 2.21
N GLN A 168 14.33 32.49 1.85
CA GLN A 168 12.91 32.33 1.53
C GLN A 168 12.71 31.32 0.39
N LYS A 169 13.52 31.40 -0.66
CA LYS A 169 13.41 30.46 -1.78
C LYS A 169 13.81 29.03 -1.41
N ILE A 170 14.79 28.85 -0.53
CA ILE A 170 15.11 27.53 0.00
C ILE A 170 13.91 26.94 0.77
N GLU A 171 13.17 27.75 1.53
CA GLU A 171 11.95 27.31 2.21
C GLU A 171 10.84 26.94 1.21
N GLU A 172 10.61 27.76 0.18
CA GLU A 172 9.66 27.46 -0.89
C GLU A 172 10.03 26.16 -1.64
N MET A 173 11.31 25.95 -1.93
CA MET A 173 11.80 24.71 -2.56
C MET A 173 11.61 23.48 -1.68
N LYS A 174 11.77 23.59 -0.35
CA LYS A 174 11.47 22.49 0.58
C LYS A 174 10.00 22.09 0.51
N LEU A 175 9.10 23.07 0.47
CA LEU A 175 7.67 22.85 0.37
C LEU A 175 7.27 22.31 -1.03
N GLN A 176 7.97 22.74 -2.09
CA GLN A 176 7.81 22.15 -3.42
C GLN A 176 8.23 20.67 -3.45
N ALA A 177 9.34 20.33 -2.80
CA ALA A 177 9.80 18.95 -2.70
C ALA A 177 8.78 18.09 -1.94
N GLU A 178 8.25 18.57 -0.81
CA GLU A 178 7.21 17.88 -0.04
C GLU A 178 5.95 17.63 -0.88
N ARG A 179 5.42 18.65 -1.57
CA ARG A 179 4.29 18.51 -2.51
C ARG A 179 4.56 17.44 -3.56
N TYR A 180 5.77 17.43 -4.11
CA TYR A 180 6.15 16.46 -5.13
C TYR A 180 6.17 15.03 -4.58
N PHE A 181 6.75 14.83 -3.39
CA PHE A 181 6.78 13.54 -2.72
C PHE A 181 5.39 13.00 -2.37
N LEU A 182 4.42 13.86 -2.05
CA LEU A 182 3.05 13.44 -1.75
C LEU A 182 2.24 13.16 -3.03
N PHE A 183 2.25 14.09 -3.99
CA PHE A 183 1.20 14.15 -5.01
C PHE A 183 1.60 13.73 -6.42
N ALA A 184 2.89 13.51 -6.72
CA ALA A 184 3.29 13.14 -8.08
C ALA A 184 2.65 11.78 -8.48
N PRO A 185 1.76 11.72 -9.48
CA PRO A 185 0.91 10.54 -9.71
C PRO A 185 1.57 9.51 -10.64
N VAL A 186 2.50 9.95 -11.50
CA VAL A 186 3.12 9.11 -12.53
C VAL A 186 4.61 9.36 -12.57
N LYS A 187 5.37 8.34 -12.97
CA LYS A 187 6.80 8.45 -13.28
C LYS A 187 7.04 8.41 -14.78
N GLY A 188 8.12 8.99 -15.25
CA GLY A 188 8.48 8.96 -16.66
C GLY A 188 9.70 9.81 -16.99
N TYR A 189 9.98 9.88 -18.29
CA TYR A 189 11.02 10.74 -18.83
C TYR A 189 10.64 11.23 -20.23
N ALA A 190 11.11 12.43 -20.57
CA ALA A 190 11.07 12.99 -21.91
C ALA A 190 12.51 13.22 -22.41
N THR A 191 12.72 13.06 -23.71
CA THR A 191 14.00 13.26 -24.37
C THR A 191 13.93 14.46 -25.31
N SER A 192 14.89 15.38 -25.18
CA SER A 192 15.12 16.48 -26.13
C SER A 192 16.60 16.46 -26.54
N GLY A 193 16.87 15.89 -27.71
CA GLY A 193 18.24 15.61 -28.15
C GLY A 193 18.99 14.69 -27.17
N ASN A 194 20.17 15.11 -26.73
CA ASN A 194 20.98 14.38 -25.74
C ASN A 194 20.54 14.65 -24.28
N TYR A 195 19.62 15.58 -24.05
CA TYR A 195 19.15 15.93 -22.72
C TYR A 195 17.88 15.17 -22.38
N ARG A 196 17.76 14.80 -21.10
CA ARG A 196 16.59 14.11 -20.56
C ARG A 196 15.99 14.91 -19.42
N THR A 197 14.68 14.99 -19.41
CA THR A 197 13.90 15.50 -18.28
C THR A 197 13.15 14.32 -17.70
N SER A 198 13.49 13.92 -16.47
CA SER A 198 12.86 12.81 -15.76
C SER A 198 11.98 13.31 -14.62
N TRP A 199 10.93 12.56 -14.32
CA TRP A 199 10.05 12.81 -13.19
C TRP A 199 9.68 11.49 -12.50
N GLY A 200 9.75 11.47 -11.18
CA GLY A 200 9.33 10.36 -10.35
C GLY A 200 7.86 10.43 -9.94
N HIS A 201 7.37 9.37 -9.32
CA HIS A 201 6.09 9.39 -8.62
C HIS A 201 6.30 9.55 -7.10
N GLY A 202 5.31 10.14 -6.45
CA GLY A 202 5.20 10.29 -5.00
C GLY A 202 4.36 9.18 -4.38
N PHE A 203 3.84 9.41 -3.16
CA PHE A 203 2.95 8.47 -2.48
C PHE A 203 1.67 8.20 -3.27
N LEU A 204 1.05 9.24 -3.83
CA LEU A 204 -0.18 9.08 -4.62
C LEU A 204 -0.02 8.12 -5.79
N GLY A 205 1.13 8.16 -6.49
CA GLY A 205 1.42 7.23 -7.58
C GLY A 205 1.96 5.87 -7.13
N ARG A 206 2.43 5.76 -5.88
CA ARG A 206 2.94 4.49 -5.31
C ARG A 206 1.81 3.62 -4.78
N ILE A 207 0.79 4.23 -4.18
CA ILE A 207 -0.34 3.51 -3.58
C ILE A 207 -1.37 3.25 -4.69
N SER A 208 -1.38 2.03 -5.22
CA SER A 208 -2.34 1.59 -6.25
C SER A 208 -3.38 0.58 -5.75
N SER A 209 -3.14 -0.05 -4.60
CA SER A 209 -4.05 -0.98 -3.92
C SER A 209 -4.39 -0.50 -2.50
N ASN A 210 -5.42 -1.07 -1.88
CA ASN A 210 -5.91 -0.73 -0.54
C ASN A 210 -6.39 0.72 -0.40
N VAL A 211 -7.05 1.22 -1.46
CA VAL A 211 -7.63 2.58 -1.49
C VAL A 211 -9.11 2.49 -1.19
N ASN A 212 -9.48 2.81 0.05
CA ASN A 212 -10.87 2.80 0.50
C ASN A 212 -11.46 4.20 0.35
N SER A 213 -12.49 4.30 -0.49
CA SER A 213 -13.25 5.55 -0.66
C SER A 213 -14.47 5.53 0.25
N TYR A 214 -14.70 6.62 0.96
CA TYR A 214 -15.88 6.80 1.80
C TYR A 214 -16.73 7.95 1.26
N SER A 215 -18.04 7.86 1.40
CA SER A 215 -19.00 8.89 0.98
C SER A 215 -20.31 8.69 1.75
N PRO A 216 -20.96 9.74 2.30
CA PRO A 216 -20.59 11.17 2.24
C PRO A 216 -19.67 11.64 3.38
N THR A 217 -19.52 10.86 4.45
CA THR A 217 -18.74 11.19 5.65
C THR A 217 -18.01 9.96 6.13
N LEU A 218 -16.81 10.13 6.72
CA LEU A 218 -16.10 9.03 7.36
C LEU A 218 -16.84 8.59 8.63
N ASP A 219 -17.06 7.30 8.81
CA ASP A 219 -17.55 6.70 10.05
C ASP A 219 -16.43 5.88 10.73
N GLU A 220 -16.61 5.57 12.01
CA GLU A 220 -15.59 4.87 12.83
C GLU A 220 -15.38 3.44 12.32
N ASP A 221 -16.46 2.75 11.92
CA ASP A 221 -16.43 1.37 11.45
C ASP A 221 -15.68 1.23 10.11
N THR A 222 -15.88 2.15 9.14
CA THR A 222 -15.12 2.13 7.87
C THR A 222 -13.66 2.46 8.08
N PHE A 223 -13.34 3.35 9.03
CA PHE A 223 -11.95 3.64 9.38
C PHE A 223 -11.27 2.43 10.04
N ASP A 224 -11.94 1.75 10.97
CA ASP A 224 -11.44 0.54 11.62
C ASP A 224 -11.25 -0.61 10.61
N ALA A 225 -12.18 -0.79 9.67
CA ALA A 225 -12.04 -1.77 8.59
C ALA A 225 -10.81 -1.47 7.70
N HIS A 226 -10.57 -0.19 7.37
CA HIS A 226 -9.36 0.20 6.64
C HIS A 226 -8.09 -0.08 7.46
N LEU A 227 -8.09 0.22 8.76
CA LEU A 227 -6.94 -0.07 9.62
C LEU A 227 -6.68 -1.58 9.73
N GLN A 228 -7.73 -2.41 9.78
CA GLN A 228 -7.58 -3.86 9.76
C GLN A 228 -6.80 -4.34 8.52
N GLU A 229 -7.12 -3.79 7.34
CA GLU A 229 -6.40 -4.11 6.10
C GLU A 229 -4.94 -3.65 6.13
N VAL A 230 -4.67 -2.45 6.65
CA VAL A 230 -3.32 -1.89 6.76
C VAL A 230 -2.46 -2.71 7.73
N PHE A 231 -3.02 -3.09 8.88
CA PHE A 231 -2.31 -3.88 9.89
C PHE A 231 -2.18 -5.37 9.53
N ALA A 232 -3.01 -5.90 8.62
CA ALA A 232 -2.84 -7.25 8.08
C ALA A 232 -1.50 -7.44 7.34
N GLN A 233 -0.92 -6.34 6.82
CA GLN A 233 0.42 -6.35 6.22
C GLN A 233 1.56 -6.33 7.25
N GLY A 234 1.23 -6.30 8.56
CA GLY A 234 2.17 -6.33 9.67
C GLY A 234 2.64 -4.95 10.14
N GLY A 235 3.34 -4.95 11.28
CA GLY A 235 3.85 -3.74 11.96
C GLY A 235 2.91 -3.24 13.06
N SER A 236 3.44 -2.93 14.24
CA SER A 236 2.64 -2.56 15.42
C SER A 236 2.29 -1.07 15.50
N ARG A 237 3.01 -0.22 14.78
CA ARG A 237 2.82 1.24 14.76
C ARG A 237 2.87 1.76 13.32
N LYS A 238 1.89 2.57 12.92
CA LYS A 238 1.74 3.15 11.57
C LYS A 238 1.55 4.66 11.65
N LEU A 239 1.86 5.38 10.58
CA LEU A 239 1.72 6.83 10.48
C LEU A 239 0.61 7.17 9.49
N HIS A 240 -0.43 7.84 9.96
CA HIS A 240 -1.51 8.35 9.14
C HIS A 240 -1.35 9.86 8.90
N MET A 241 -0.93 10.23 7.69
CA MET A 241 -0.87 11.62 7.25
C MET A 241 -2.21 12.03 6.63
N CYS A 242 -2.86 13.06 7.15
CA CYS A 242 -4.20 13.44 6.72
C CYS A 242 -4.35 14.95 6.43
N GLY A 243 -5.29 15.26 5.55
CA GLY A 243 -5.78 16.61 5.31
C GLY A 243 -6.68 17.12 6.45
N SER A 244 -6.96 18.42 6.46
CA SER A 244 -7.72 19.05 7.54
C SER A 244 -9.17 18.58 7.63
N GLY A 245 -9.79 18.20 6.50
CA GLY A 245 -11.15 17.69 6.45
C GLY A 245 -11.27 16.32 7.11
N GLN A 246 -10.42 15.38 6.70
CA GLN A 246 -10.39 14.04 7.29
C GLN A 246 -10.04 14.08 8.79
N LEU A 247 -9.07 14.90 9.20
CA LEU A 247 -8.75 15.08 10.63
C LEU A 247 -9.96 15.59 11.43
N THR A 248 -10.72 16.51 10.85
CA THR A 248 -11.94 17.02 11.49
C THR A 248 -13.00 15.93 11.63
N GLU A 249 -13.13 15.04 10.65
CA GLU A 249 -14.02 13.88 10.72
C GLU A 249 -13.57 12.86 11.76
N LEU A 250 -12.28 12.51 11.80
CA LEU A 250 -11.73 11.65 12.86
C LEU A 250 -11.96 12.24 14.26
N ASN A 251 -11.83 13.56 14.41
CA ASN A 251 -12.09 14.24 15.67
C ASN A 251 -13.59 14.18 16.06
N LYS A 252 -14.53 14.09 15.09
CA LYS A 252 -15.96 13.91 15.38
C LYS A 252 -16.22 12.58 16.10
N PHE A 253 -15.44 11.52 15.85
CA PHE A 253 -15.61 10.22 16.52
C PHE A 253 -15.51 10.37 18.03
N LEU A 254 -14.46 11.05 18.50
CA LEU A 254 -14.30 11.33 19.93
C LEU A 254 -15.41 12.25 20.44
N LYS A 255 -15.70 13.35 19.74
CA LYS A 255 -16.73 14.31 20.19
C LYS A 255 -18.12 13.69 20.33
N ALA A 256 -18.45 12.66 19.55
CA ALA A 256 -19.72 11.95 19.65
C ALA A 256 -19.85 11.07 20.92
N ARG A 257 -18.72 10.66 21.52
CA ARG A 257 -18.68 9.78 22.70
C ARG A 257 -18.49 10.54 24.02
N TYR A 258 -17.87 11.72 23.97
CA TYR A 258 -17.69 12.55 25.17
C TYR A 258 -18.95 13.37 25.45
N GLU A 259 -19.66 13.02 26.51
CA GLU A 259 -20.68 13.89 27.08
C GLU A 259 -20.01 15.00 27.90
N LEU A 260 -20.43 16.24 27.65
CA LEU A 260 -20.08 17.35 28.53
C LEU A 260 -20.98 17.29 29.76
N ASN A 261 -20.39 17.26 30.96
CA ASN A 261 -21.11 17.56 32.19
C ASN A 261 -20.94 19.06 32.49
N PRO A 262 -21.93 19.93 32.17
CA PRO A 262 -21.76 21.38 32.12
C PRO A 262 -21.83 22.08 33.49
N SER A 263 -21.41 21.42 34.57
CA SER A 263 -21.45 22.00 35.93
C SER A 263 -20.05 22.00 36.57
N PRO A 264 -19.36 23.15 36.67
CA PRO A 264 -19.75 24.53 36.30
C PRO A 264 -19.48 24.90 34.82
N VAL A 265 -19.86 26.12 34.42
CA VAL A 265 -19.67 26.70 33.07
C VAL A 265 -18.20 26.59 32.63
N THR A 266 -17.95 25.74 31.64
CA THR A 266 -16.62 25.54 31.05
C THR A 266 -16.37 26.52 29.90
N ASN A 267 -15.32 27.33 30.01
CA ASN A 267 -14.90 28.30 28.97
C ASN A 267 -14.01 27.70 27.87
N ILE A 268 -13.56 26.45 28.02
CA ILE A 268 -12.66 25.76 27.10
C ILE A 268 -13.30 24.42 26.72
N TYR A 269 -13.46 24.16 25.42
CA TYR A 269 -14.02 22.91 24.88
C TYR A 269 -13.23 22.44 23.66
N GLY A 270 -12.89 21.16 23.62
CA GLY A 270 -12.23 20.54 22.48
C GLY A 270 -11.51 19.25 22.86
N VAL A 271 -11.28 18.41 21.86
CA VAL A 271 -10.46 17.19 21.96
C VAL A 271 -9.47 17.19 20.79
N ASN A 272 -8.28 16.66 21.02
CA ASN A 272 -7.24 16.54 20.01
C ASN A 272 -6.84 15.07 19.86
N LEU A 273 -7.19 14.47 18.72
CA LEU A 273 -6.81 13.10 18.39
C LEU A 273 -5.41 13.11 17.77
N LYS A 274 -4.45 12.51 18.46
CA LYS A 274 -3.06 12.35 17.99
C LYS A 274 -2.67 10.90 17.73
N GLU A 275 -3.19 9.98 18.54
CA GLU A 275 -2.92 8.56 18.43
C GLU A 275 -4.25 7.83 18.48
N TYR A 276 -4.45 6.89 17.56
CA TYR A 276 -5.63 6.03 17.50
C TYR A 276 -5.20 4.60 17.80
N VAL A 277 -5.70 4.05 18.91
CA VAL A 277 -5.29 2.73 19.42
C VAL A 277 -6.33 1.71 19.01
N THR A 278 -5.89 0.71 18.24
CA THR A 278 -6.71 -0.41 17.80
C THR A 278 -6.20 -1.72 18.41
N PRO A 279 -7.00 -2.80 18.42
CA PRO A 279 -6.52 -4.12 18.83
C PRO A 279 -5.34 -4.64 17.99
N PHE A 280 -5.17 -4.12 16.77
CA PHE A 280 -4.12 -4.54 15.84
C PHE A 280 -2.81 -3.74 16.02
N GLY A 281 -2.88 -2.54 16.58
CA GLY A 281 -1.73 -1.65 16.72
C GLY A 281 -2.11 -0.18 16.96
N ILE A 282 -1.11 0.69 16.91
CA ILE A 282 -1.25 2.13 17.16
C ILE A 282 -1.03 2.90 15.86
N VAL A 283 -1.90 3.87 15.59
CA VAL A 283 -1.78 4.77 14.44
C VAL A 283 -1.52 6.19 14.92
N ASP A 284 -0.40 6.77 14.50
CA ASP A 284 -0.06 8.16 14.75
C ASP A 284 -0.71 9.03 13.68
N ILE A 285 -1.60 9.95 14.08
CA ILE A 285 -2.30 10.83 13.17
C ILE A 285 -1.56 12.17 13.11
N VAL A 286 -1.07 12.50 11.91
CA VAL A 286 -0.34 13.74 11.64
C VAL A 286 -1.07 14.55 10.58
N TRP A 287 -1.41 15.78 10.92
CA TRP A 287 -1.94 16.74 9.97
C TRP A 287 -0.81 17.31 9.10
N ASN A 288 -1.02 17.29 7.78
CA ASN A 288 -0.12 17.97 6.85
C ASN A 288 -0.83 19.16 6.17
N PRO A 289 -0.36 20.40 6.34
CA PRO A 289 -0.96 21.59 5.71
C PRO A 289 -0.84 21.59 4.18
N VAL A 290 0.07 20.79 3.61
CA VAL A 290 0.26 20.65 2.17
C VAL A 290 -0.89 19.85 1.51
N MET A 291 -1.70 19.12 2.29
CA MET A 291 -2.88 18.40 1.82
C MET A 291 -4.10 19.32 1.69
N ASP A 292 -4.03 20.24 0.73
CA ASP A 292 -5.07 21.22 0.42
C ASP A 292 -5.92 20.84 -0.80
N GLY A 293 -6.96 21.65 -1.08
CA GLY A 293 -7.85 21.45 -2.22
C GLY A 293 -8.56 20.09 -2.17
N LYS A 294 -8.40 19.30 -3.23
CA LYS A 294 -8.98 17.95 -3.32
C LYS A 294 -8.48 17.02 -2.21
N PHE A 295 -7.26 17.21 -1.71
CA PHE A 295 -6.62 16.31 -0.74
C PHE A 295 -7.01 16.60 0.71
N THR A 296 -7.88 17.58 0.95
CA THR A 296 -8.40 17.92 2.28
C THR A 296 -9.11 16.74 2.96
N ASN A 297 -9.77 15.87 2.19
CA ASN A 297 -10.47 14.67 2.65
C ASN A 297 -9.69 13.39 2.35
N TYR A 298 -8.38 13.48 2.12
CA TYR A 298 -7.52 12.34 1.86
C TYR A 298 -6.62 12.07 3.06
N GLY A 299 -6.24 10.80 3.20
CA GLY A 299 -5.23 10.34 4.14
C GLY A 299 -4.36 9.24 3.55
N PHE A 300 -3.12 9.19 3.99
CA PHE A 300 -2.15 8.15 3.65
C PHE A 300 -1.72 7.45 4.94
N THR A 301 -1.86 6.12 5.00
CA THR A 301 -1.51 5.26 6.16
C THR A 301 -0.38 4.31 5.80
#